data_AF-A0A845LYU5-F1
#
_entry.id   AF-A0A845LYU5-F1
#
_cell.length_a   1.000
_cell.length_b   1.000
_cell.length_c   1.000
_cell.angle_alpha   90.00
_cell.angle_beta   90.00
_cell.angle_gamma   90.00
#
_symmetry.space_group_name_H-M   'P 1'
#
loop_
_entity.id
_entity.type
_entity.pdbx_description
1 polymer ?
#
loop_
_entity_poly.entity_id
_entity_poly.type
_entity_poly.pdbx_seq_one_letter_code
_entity_poly.pdbx_strand_id
1 'polypeptide(L)'
;RGQTYSSTKDDTRGQTYSSLKGLDSNQTHGGDRRKPQTHSYLKAFIPRINNWSVCDSFCAGLKFVKEKREETWPILMDCLKSDQEFEFRFGAVMLLNHYLTDDWIDAVLDAYFTHTHQDYYAKMAIAWGLSQAFAFDPQKTLTQFEHRWVIGSAAIGAAAIGEATIGEAATGKAA
;
A
#
# COMPACT_ATOMS: atom_id res chain seq x y z
N ARG A 1 57.51 12.18 14.48
CA ARG A 1 56.34 12.57 15.30
C ARG A 1 55.24 11.58 14.94
N GLY A 2 55.06 10.43 15.63
CA GLY A 2 54.47 10.29 16.98
C GLY A 2 52.96 10.55 16.89
N GLN A 3 52.01 9.65 17.16
CA GLN A 3 52.04 8.44 18.00
C GLN A 3 51.03 7.37 17.54
N THR A 4 51.28 6.14 17.99
CA THR A 4 50.42 4.95 18.03
C THR A 4 49.17 5.15 18.88
N TYR A 5 48.02 4.62 18.46
CA TYR A 5 46.85 4.43 19.33
C TYR A 5 46.48 2.94 19.40
N SER A 6 46.56 2.42 20.62
CA SER A 6 46.26 1.03 21.00
C SER A 6 44.75 0.81 21.04
N SER A 7 44.27 -0.26 20.42
CA SER A 7 42.87 -0.66 20.46
C SER A 7 42.63 -1.53 21.69
N THR A 8 42.03 -0.94 22.73
CA THR A 8 41.41 -1.70 23.82
C THR A 8 39.97 -2.03 23.44
N LYS A 9 39.70 -3.31 23.25
CA LYS A 9 38.36 -3.87 23.08
C LYS A 9 37.62 -3.74 24.42
N ASP A 10 36.53 -2.99 24.45
CA ASP A 10 35.58 -2.99 25.55
C ASP A 10 34.36 -3.81 25.12
N ASP A 11 34.23 -4.97 25.77
CA ASP A 11 33.30 -6.06 25.48
C ASP A 11 32.23 -6.09 26.58
N THR A 12 31.19 -5.25 26.46
CA THR A 12 30.14 -5.16 27.50
C THR A 12 28.72 -4.94 26.94
N ARG A 13 28.42 -5.45 25.72
CA ARG A 13 27.04 -5.46 25.17
C ARG A 13 26.52 -6.86 24.80
N GLY A 14 27.00 -7.89 25.51
CA GLY A 14 26.64 -9.29 25.26
C GLY A 14 25.85 -10.01 26.36
N GLN A 15 25.27 -9.31 27.35
CA GLN A 15 24.76 -9.97 28.57
C GLN A 15 23.27 -9.75 28.94
N THR A 16 22.39 -9.33 28.02
CA THR A 16 20.95 -9.23 28.35
C THR A 16 20.01 -10.15 27.56
N TYR A 17 20.53 -11.08 26.76
CA TYR A 17 19.71 -12.08 26.05
C TYR A 17 20.13 -13.54 26.29
N SER A 18 20.74 -13.83 27.44
CA SER A 18 21.10 -15.18 27.85
C SER A 18 20.42 -15.58 29.16
N SER A 19 19.07 -15.55 29.19
CA SER A 19 18.28 -16.10 30.31
C SER A 19 16.98 -16.79 29.88
N LEU A 20 16.89 -17.30 28.64
CA LEU A 20 15.77 -18.13 28.19
C LEU A 20 16.25 -19.33 27.37
N LYS A 21 17.28 -20.05 27.85
CA LYS A 21 17.56 -21.42 27.42
C LYS A 21 17.41 -22.33 28.62
N GLY A 22 16.22 -22.89 28.75
CA GLY A 22 15.89 -23.81 29.82
C GLY A 22 14.39 -24.06 29.88
N LEU A 23 13.80 -24.59 28.82
CA LEU A 23 12.55 -25.33 28.92
C LEU A 23 12.60 -26.51 27.94
N ASP A 24 12.28 -27.64 28.52
CA ASP A 24 12.53 -29.01 28.14
C ASP A 24 11.75 -29.46 26.90
N SER A 25 12.40 -30.31 26.11
CA SER A 25 11.86 -31.06 25.00
C SER A 25 11.13 -32.30 25.51
N ASN A 26 9.81 -32.20 25.75
CA ASN A 26 8.80 -33.25 25.51
C ASN A 26 7.50 -32.96 26.26
N GLN A 27 6.48 -32.48 25.55
CA GLN A 27 5.09 -32.78 25.89
C GLN A 27 4.21 -32.60 24.66
N THR A 28 3.98 -33.71 23.96
CA THR A 28 2.86 -33.89 23.04
C THR A 28 1.58 -34.01 23.86
N HIS A 29 0.72 -33.00 23.86
CA HIS A 29 -0.70 -33.12 24.21
C HIS A 29 -1.52 -32.24 23.26
N GLY A 30 -2.68 -32.76 22.90
CA GLY A 30 -3.38 -32.45 21.66
C GLY A 30 -4.06 -31.09 21.60
N GLY A 31 -4.27 -30.66 20.36
CA GLY A 31 -5.42 -29.86 19.92
C GLY A 31 -5.48 -28.41 20.40
N ASP A 32 -4.93 -27.49 19.59
CA ASP A 32 -5.72 -26.31 19.21
C ASP A 32 -5.26 -25.74 17.86
N ARG A 33 -6.17 -25.82 16.89
CA ARG A 33 -6.06 -25.22 15.56
C ARG A 33 -6.42 -23.74 15.72
N ARG A 34 -5.51 -22.91 16.27
CA ARG A 34 -5.73 -21.46 16.44
C ARG A 34 -6.06 -20.81 15.08
N LYS A 35 -7.35 -20.53 14.83
CA LYS A 35 -7.83 -19.67 13.75
C LYS A 35 -7.33 -18.22 13.95
N PRO A 36 -7.18 -17.41 12.89
CA PRO A 36 -6.25 -16.28 12.90
C PRO A 36 -6.86 -15.04 13.56
N GLN A 37 -6.35 -14.69 14.74
CA GLN A 37 -6.64 -13.41 15.42
C GLN A 37 -5.99 -12.20 14.70
N THR A 38 -5.28 -12.44 13.60
CA THR A 38 -4.51 -11.44 12.84
C THR A 38 -5.38 -10.28 12.33
N HIS A 39 -6.61 -10.55 11.90
CA HIS A 39 -7.51 -9.51 11.37
C HIS A 39 -7.96 -8.51 12.45
N SER A 40 -8.24 -8.97 13.68
CA SER A 40 -8.61 -8.06 14.77
C SER A 40 -7.44 -7.15 15.17
N TYR A 41 -6.21 -7.68 15.14
CA TYR A 41 -5.03 -6.86 15.44
C TYR A 41 -4.75 -5.82 14.35
N LEU A 42 -4.93 -6.17 13.07
CA LEU A 42 -4.80 -5.20 11.97
C LEU A 42 -5.81 -4.07 12.11
N LYS A 43 -7.09 -4.39 12.31
CA LYS A 43 -8.16 -3.39 12.49
C LYS A 43 -7.92 -2.46 13.69
N ALA A 44 -7.30 -2.97 14.76
CA ALA A 44 -6.95 -2.15 15.93
C ALA A 44 -5.67 -1.33 15.73
N PHE A 45 -4.73 -1.80 14.91
CA PHE A 45 -3.42 -1.16 14.73
C PHE A 45 -3.43 -0.09 13.64
N ILE A 46 -4.08 -0.35 12.50
CA ILE A 46 -4.09 0.54 11.32
C ILE A 46 -4.51 1.97 11.68
N PRO A 47 -5.60 2.22 12.44
CA PRO A 47 -6.03 3.58 12.78
C PRO A 47 -5.06 4.34 13.69
N ARG A 48 -4.06 3.65 14.28
CA ARG A 48 -3.06 4.25 15.17
C ARG A 48 -1.79 4.68 14.42
N ILE A 49 -1.68 4.37 13.13
CA ILE A 49 -0.54 4.75 12.30
C ILE A 49 -0.70 6.21 11.91
N ASN A 50 0.32 7.01 12.20
CA ASN A 50 0.38 8.44 11.83
C ASN A 50 1.74 8.83 11.23
N ASN A 51 2.53 7.84 10.81
CA ASN A 51 3.89 8.02 10.32
C ASN A 51 4.16 7.04 9.17
N TRP A 52 4.68 7.57 8.06
CA TRP A 52 4.99 6.79 6.86
C TRP A 52 6.00 5.65 7.14
N SER A 53 7.01 5.89 7.98
CA SER A 53 8.05 4.90 8.25
C SER A 53 7.51 3.72 9.06
N VAL A 54 6.59 3.98 10.00
CA VAL A 54 5.90 2.95 10.77
C VAL A 54 4.99 2.14 9.86
N CYS A 55 4.21 2.82 9.00
CA CYS A 55 3.36 2.18 8.00
C CYS A 55 4.15 1.21 7.12
N ASP A 56 5.22 1.71 6.50
CA ASP A 56 5.96 0.97 5.47
C ASP A 56 6.73 -0.21 6.07
N SER A 57 7.36 0.00 7.23
CA SER A 57 8.06 -1.07 7.95
C SER A 57 7.10 -2.16 8.42
N PHE A 58 5.91 -1.76 8.90
CA PHE A 58 4.86 -2.70 9.28
C PHE A 58 4.39 -3.52 8.09
N CYS A 59 4.07 -2.87 6.97
CA CYS A 59 3.62 -3.54 5.74
C CYS A 59 4.64 -4.57 5.24
N ALA A 60 5.93 -4.21 5.21
CA ALA A 60 7.01 -5.12 4.82
C ALA A 60 7.12 -6.36 5.74
N GLY A 61 6.77 -6.20 7.02
CA GLY A 61 6.76 -7.26 8.02
C GLY A 61 5.62 -8.28 7.89
N LEU A 62 4.52 -7.93 7.21
CA LEU A 62 3.32 -8.79 7.08
C LEU A 62 3.46 -9.89 6.02
N LYS A 63 4.53 -10.69 6.09
CA LYS A 63 4.86 -11.72 5.09
C LYS A 63 3.77 -12.79 4.91
N PHE A 64 2.95 -13.03 5.93
CA PHE A 64 1.85 -13.99 5.88
C PHE A 64 0.83 -13.67 4.77
N VAL A 65 0.76 -12.41 4.34
CA VAL A 65 -0.16 -11.95 3.29
C VAL A 65 0.08 -12.65 1.96
N LYS A 66 1.32 -13.08 1.68
CA LYS A 66 1.63 -13.81 0.45
C LYS A 66 0.84 -15.12 0.30
N GLU A 67 0.59 -15.81 1.41
CA GLU A 67 -0.18 -17.06 1.46
C GLU A 67 -1.70 -16.82 1.55
N LYS A 68 -2.10 -15.58 1.86
CA LYS A 68 -3.49 -15.21 2.18
C LYS A 68 -4.03 -14.07 1.31
N ARG A 69 -3.47 -13.88 0.12
CA ARG A 69 -3.77 -12.73 -0.74
C ARG A 69 -5.26 -12.55 -1.00
N GLU A 70 -5.98 -13.64 -1.26
CA GLU A 70 -7.42 -13.64 -1.49
C GLU A 70 -8.21 -13.23 -0.23
N GLU A 71 -7.82 -13.72 0.96
CA GLU A 71 -8.46 -13.37 2.23
C GLU A 71 -8.21 -11.90 2.61
N THR A 72 -7.02 -11.38 2.31
CA THR A 72 -6.61 -10.03 2.70
C THR A 72 -6.99 -8.96 1.68
N TRP A 73 -7.24 -9.33 0.43
CA TRP A 73 -7.58 -8.37 -0.64
C TRP A 73 -8.78 -7.48 -0.28
N PRO A 74 -9.93 -8.00 0.20
CA PRO A 74 -11.07 -7.16 0.56
C PRO A 74 -10.74 -6.13 1.64
N ILE A 75 -9.88 -6.50 2.61
CA ILE A 75 -9.44 -5.60 3.68
C ILE A 75 -8.66 -4.42 3.11
N LEU A 76 -7.78 -4.68 2.15
CA LEU A 76 -7.00 -3.63 1.49
C LEU A 76 -7.87 -2.72 0.63
N MET A 77 -8.89 -3.28 -0.03
CA MET A 77 -9.86 -2.47 -0.78
C MET A 77 -10.69 -1.57 0.13
N ASP A 78 -11.05 -2.03 1.34
CA ASP A 78 -11.70 -1.19 2.33
C ASP A 78 -10.76 -0.06 2.80
N CYS A 79 -9.48 -0.36 3.01
CA CYS A 79 -8.47 0.65 3.33
C CYS A 79 -8.32 1.72 2.23
N LEU A 80 -8.34 1.33 0.95
CA LEU A 80 -8.27 2.26 -0.19
C LEU A 80 -9.54 3.09 -0.40
N LYS A 81 -10.61 2.82 0.34
CA LYS A 81 -11.82 3.66 0.39
C LYS A 81 -11.86 4.56 1.63
N SER A 82 -10.90 4.43 2.54
CA SER A 82 -10.85 5.24 3.75
C SER A 82 -10.45 6.68 3.44
N ASP A 83 -11.10 7.63 4.11
CA ASP A 83 -10.74 9.05 4.10
C ASP A 83 -9.56 9.35 5.06
N GLN A 84 -9.04 8.34 5.75
CA GLN A 84 -7.89 8.47 6.66
C GLN A 84 -6.59 8.22 5.90
N GLU A 85 -5.72 9.24 5.82
CA GLU A 85 -4.48 9.22 5.04
C GLU A 85 -3.64 7.96 5.23
N PHE A 86 -3.44 7.52 6.48
CA PHE A 86 -2.59 6.37 6.79
C PHE A 86 -3.28 5.02 6.65
N GLU A 87 -4.61 4.97 6.71
CA GLU A 87 -5.35 3.75 6.37
C GLU A 87 -5.28 3.53 4.86
N PHE A 88 -5.51 4.59 4.07
CA PHE A 88 -5.35 4.55 2.62
C PHE A 88 -3.91 4.17 2.24
N ARG A 89 -2.91 4.83 2.85
CA ARG A 89 -1.49 4.51 2.64
C ARG A 89 -1.22 3.05 2.93
N PHE A 90 -1.72 2.52 4.05
CA PHE A 90 -1.54 1.12 4.41
C PHE A 90 -2.04 0.20 3.29
N GLY A 91 -3.25 0.45 2.76
CA GLY A 91 -3.79 -0.29 1.62
C GLY A 91 -2.85 -0.28 0.42
N ALA A 92 -2.42 0.91 -0.02
CA ALA A 92 -1.54 1.07 -1.17
C ALA A 92 -0.15 0.42 -0.96
N VAL A 93 0.46 0.57 0.22
CA VAL A 93 1.77 0.01 0.54
C VAL A 93 1.73 -1.51 0.74
N MET A 94 0.58 -2.06 1.13
CA MET A 94 0.40 -3.51 1.13
C MET A 94 0.37 -4.10 -0.28
N LEU A 95 -0.27 -3.40 -1.24
CA LEU A 95 -0.29 -3.81 -2.64
C LEU A 95 1.11 -3.85 -3.25
N LEU A 96 1.90 -2.77 -3.10
CA LEU A 96 3.26 -2.73 -3.66
C LEU A 96 4.20 -3.79 -3.05
N ASN A 97 4.03 -4.14 -1.77
CA ASN A 97 4.92 -5.09 -1.09
C ASN A 97 4.59 -6.56 -1.40
N HIS A 98 3.31 -6.90 -1.60
CA HIS A 98 2.87 -8.31 -1.60
C HIS A 98 2.09 -8.75 -2.83
N TYR A 99 1.58 -7.82 -3.65
CA TYR A 99 0.66 -8.11 -4.77
C TYR A 99 1.24 -7.81 -6.16
N LEU A 100 2.46 -7.29 -6.27
CA LEU A 100 3.15 -7.19 -7.57
C LEU A 100 3.63 -8.58 -8.00
N THR A 101 2.71 -9.33 -8.60
CA THR A 101 2.89 -10.69 -9.13
C THR A 101 2.07 -10.83 -10.40
N ASP A 102 2.42 -11.76 -11.28
CA ASP A 102 1.76 -11.97 -12.59
C ASP A 102 0.23 -12.12 -12.48
N ASP A 103 -0.25 -12.83 -11.45
CA ASP A 103 -1.68 -13.09 -11.25
C ASP A 103 -2.47 -11.87 -10.72
N TRP A 104 -1.79 -10.89 -10.12
CA TRP A 104 -2.41 -9.80 -9.37
C TRP A 104 -2.13 -8.41 -9.94
N ILE A 105 -1.14 -8.29 -10.83
CA ILE A 105 -0.69 -7.00 -11.37
C ILE A 105 -1.84 -6.19 -11.99
N ASP A 106 -2.75 -6.84 -12.73
CA ASP A 106 -3.89 -6.16 -13.35
C ASP A 106 -4.86 -5.59 -12.31
N ALA A 107 -5.12 -6.35 -11.24
CA ALA A 107 -5.95 -5.90 -10.13
C ALA A 107 -5.29 -4.77 -9.31
N VAL A 108 -3.97 -4.83 -9.12
CA VAL A 108 -3.21 -3.78 -8.43
C VAL A 108 -3.25 -2.48 -9.23
N LEU A 109 -3.02 -2.54 -10.54
CA LEU A 109 -3.08 -1.37 -11.40
C LEU A 109 -4.48 -0.75 -11.39
N ASP A 110 -5.54 -1.57 -11.56
CA ASP A 110 -6.91 -1.05 -11.48
C ASP A 110 -7.20 -0.40 -10.12
N ALA A 111 -6.76 -1.00 -9.01
CA ALA A 111 -6.92 -0.42 -7.69
C ALA A 111 -6.24 0.95 -7.58
N TYR A 112 -5.00 1.10 -8.07
CA TYR A 112 -4.26 2.37 -8.05
C TYR A 112 -4.87 3.46 -8.94
N PHE A 113 -5.46 3.10 -10.08
CA PHE A 113 -6.10 4.07 -10.97
C PHE A 113 -7.54 4.42 -10.59
N THR A 114 -8.21 3.56 -9.82
CA THR A 114 -9.61 3.75 -9.42
C THR A 114 -9.73 4.51 -8.10
N HIS A 115 -8.82 4.28 -7.15
CA HIS A 115 -8.87 4.92 -5.84
C HIS A 115 -7.96 6.15 -5.80
N THR A 116 -8.48 7.26 -5.29
CA THR A 116 -7.73 8.50 -5.14
C THR A 116 -7.93 9.06 -3.74
N HIS A 117 -6.92 9.78 -3.26
CA HIS A 117 -6.94 10.43 -1.95
C HIS A 117 -6.31 11.80 -2.08
N GLN A 118 -6.73 12.78 -1.27
CA GLN A 118 -6.22 14.15 -1.39
C GLN A 118 -4.92 14.39 -0.63
N ASP A 119 -4.72 13.66 0.47
CA ASP A 119 -3.55 13.85 1.33
C ASP A 119 -2.24 13.35 0.71
N TYR A 120 -1.15 13.97 1.15
CA TYR A 120 0.17 13.85 0.54
C TYR A 120 0.73 12.42 0.61
N TYR A 121 0.75 11.80 1.79
CA TYR A 121 1.34 10.47 1.97
C TYR A 121 0.51 9.38 1.30
N ALA A 122 -0.80 9.60 1.13
CA ALA A 122 -1.67 8.71 0.37
C ALA A 122 -1.36 8.80 -1.14
N LYS A 123 -1.29 10.02 -1.71
CA LYS A 123 -0.87 10.25 -3.11
C LYS A 123 0.53 9.67 -3.39
N MET A 124 1.46 9.89 -2.46
CA MET A 124 2.82 9.37 -2.55
C MET A 124 2.86 7.84 -2.59
N ALA A 125 1.99 7.16 -1.83
CA ALA A 125 1.92 5.71 -1.81
C ALA A 125 1.46 5.12 -3.15
N ILE A 126 0.46 5.74 -3.79
CA ILE A 126 -0.01 5.34 -5.12
C ILE A 126 1.07 5.60 -6.17
N ALA A 127 1.68 6.79 -6.15
CA ALA A 127 2.75 7.13 -7.10
C ALA A 127 3.94 6.18 -6.98
N TRP A 128 4.36 5.85 -5.75
CA TRP A 128 5.40 4.85 -5.51
C TRP A 128 4.95 3.47 -5.98
N GLY A 129 3.72 3.05 -5.65
CA GLY A 129 3.16 1.78 -6.10
C GLY A 129 3.15 1.63 -7.62
N LEU A 130 2.75 2.66 -8.36
CA LEU A 130 2.77 2.71 -9.82
C LEU A 130 4.21 2.66 -10.38
N SER A 131 5.16 3.35 -9.75
CA SER A 131 6.58 3.24 -10.10
C SER A 131 7.10 1.81 -9.95
N GLN A 132 6.72 1.12 -8.87
CA GLN A 132 7.11 -0.27 -8.63
C GLN A 132 6.41 -1.22 -9.61
N ALA A 133 5.13 -0.97 -9.92
CA ALA A 133 4.40 -1.73 -10.92
C ALA A 133 5.02 -1.58 -12.31
N PHE A 134 5.45 -0.37 -12.69
CA PHE A 134 6.18 -0.14 -13.93
C PHE A 134 7.52 -0.89 -13.96
N ALA A 135 8.27 -0.90 -12.85
CA ALA A 135 9.50 -1.67 -12.75
C ALA A 135 9.27 -3.20 -12.83
N PHE A 136 8.09 -3.67 -12.40
CA PHE A 136 7.68 -5.08 -12.45
C PHE A 136 7.20 -5.50 -13.84
N ASP A 137 6.23 -4.78 -14.40
CA ASP A 137 5.67 -4.99 -15.74
C ASP A 137 5.42 -3.63 -16.43
N PRO A 138 6.40 -3.14 -17.20
CA PRO A 138 6.28 -1.86 -17.89
C PRO A 138 5.13 -1.84 -18.89
N GLN A 139 4.88 -2.95 -19.58
CA GLN A 139 3.91 -3.02 -20.66
C GLN A 139 2.49 -2.87 -20.12
N LYS A 140 2.11 -3.68 -19.13
CA LYS A 140 0.77 -3.59 -18.51
C LYS A 140 0.56 -2.23 -17.86
N THR A 141 1.58 -1.70 -17.19
CA THR A 141 1.49 -0.41 -16.52
C THR A 141 1.24 0.72 -17.52
N LEU A 142 2.00 0.79 -18.62
CA LEU A 142 1.81 1.80 -19.67
C LEU A 142 0.45 1.69 -20.35
N THR A 143 0.00 0.48 -20.68
CA THR A 143 -1.33 0.27 -21.29
C THR A 143 -2.45 0.83 -20.40
N GLN A 144 -2.35 0.66 -19.08
CA GLN A 144 -3.34 1.23 -18.14
C GLN A 144 -3.31 2.76 -18.11
N PHE A 145 -2.11 3.38 -18.13
CA PHE A 145 -1.97 4.83 -18.24
C PHE A 145 -2.60 5.37 -19.53
N GLU A 146 -2.32 4.75 -20.68
CA GLU A 146 -2.86 5.16 -21.98
C GLU A 146 -4.39 5.06 -22.02
N HIS A 147 -4.94 3.94 -21.55
CA HIS A 147 -6.38 3.75 -21.53
C HIS A 147 -7.11 4.83 -20.72
N ARG A 148 -6.58 5.19 -19.53
CA ARG A 148 -7.16 6.24 -18.70
C ARG A 148 -6.90 7.65 -19.24
N TRP A 149 -5.76 7.89 -19.90
CA TRP A 149 -5.47 9.17 -20.56
C TRP A 149 -6.43 9.46 -21.72
N VAL A 150 -6.70 8.46 -22.55
CA VAL A 150 -7.64 8.57 -23.69
C VAL A 150 -9.06 8.85 -23.19
N ILE A 151 -9.53 8.13 -22.16
CA ILE A 151 -10.85 8.37 -21.56
C ILE A 151 -10.93 9.78 -20.96
N GLY A 152 -9.92 10.21 -20.21
CA GLY A 152 -9.87 11.55 -19.63
C GLY A 152 -9.89 12.64 -20.69
N SER A 153 -9.13 12.48 -21.77
CA SER A 153 -9.10 13.42 -22.90
C SER A 153 -10.44 13.48 -23.63
N ALA A 154 -11.10 12.34 -23.83
CA ALA A 154 -12.42 12.25 -24.44
C ALA A 154 -13.51 12.89 -23.56
N ALA A 155 -13.45 12.70 -22.23
CA ALA A 155 -14.38 13.31 -21.28
C ALA A 155 -14.25 14.84 -21.23
N ILE A 156 -13.03 15.37 -21.28
CA ILE A 156 -12.78 16.82 -21.38
C ILE A 156 -13.34 17.37 -22.70
N GLY A 157 -13.13 16.65 -23.82
CA GLY A 157 -13.71 17.02 -25.12
C GLY A 157 -15.24 17.03 -25.11
N ALA A 158 -15.87 16.06 -24.44
CA ALA A 158 -17.32 15.95 -24.29
C ALA A 158 -17.91 17.06 -23.38
N ALA A 159 -17.21 17.45 -22.31
CA ALA A 159 -17.62 18.56 -21.47
C ALA A 159 -17.56 19.91 -22.22
N ALA A 160 -16.51 20.12 -23.02
CA ALA A 160 -16.34 21.35 -23.81
C ALA A 160 -17.43 21.55 -24.88
N ILE A 161 -17.90 20.47 -25.53
CA ILE A 161 -19.04 20.54 -26.48
C ILE A 161 -20.40 20.71 -25.79
N GLY A 162 -20.54 20.21 -24.55
CA GLY A 162 -21.74 20.39 -23.73
C GLY A 162 -21.95 21.84 -23.29
N GLU A 163 -20.88 22.55 -22.93
CA GLU A 163 -20.97 23.98 -22.57
C GLU A 163 -21.24 24.88 -23.79
N ALA A 164 -20.73 24.52 -24.98
CA ALA A 164 -20.95 25.29 -26.21
C ALA A 164 -22.41 25.25 -26.69
N THR A 165 -23.17 24.19 -26.41
CA THR A 165 -24.55 24.04 -26.88
C THR A 165 -25.59 24.76 -26.02
N ILE A 166 -25.25 25.16 -24.79
CA ILE A 166 -26.16 25.87 -23.87
C ILE A 166 -26.06 27.40 -24.07
N GLY A 167 -24.99 27.89 -24.72
CA GLY A 167 -24.75 29.32 -24.97
C GLY A 167 -25.44 29.92 -26.20
N GLU A 168 -25.95 29.10 -27.13
CA GLU A 168 -26.48 29.57 -28.43
C GLU A 168 -28.02 29.58 -28.53
N ALA A 169 -28.73 29.33 -27.42
CA ALA A 169 -30.20 29.33 -27.38
C ALA A 169 -30.82 30.62 -26.75
N ALA A 170 -30.01 31.60 -26.33
CA ALA A 170 -30.48 32.75 -25.55
C ALA A 170 -30.50 34.11 -26.29
N THR A 171 -30.41 34.14 -27.63
CA THR A 171 -30.46 35.39 -28.41
C THR A 171 -31.41 35.28 -29.60
N GLY A 172 -32.73 35.23 -29.34
CA GLY A 172 -33.69 35.24 -30.44
C GLY A 172 -35.16 35.25 -30.07
N LYS A 173 -35.63 36.28 -29.35
CA LYS A 173 -36.98 36.89 -29.53
C LYS A 173 -37.32 37.92 -28.45
N ALA A 174 -37.34 39.19 -28.84
CA ALA A 174 -38.27 40.25 -28.42
C ALA A 174 -37.93 41.45 -29.31
N ALA A 175 -38.66 41.65 -30.42
CA ALA A 175 -39.88 42.46 -30.51
C ALA A 175 -39.57 43.95 -30.28
#